data_AF-A0A8X6N4F6-F1
#
_entry.id   AF-A0A8X6N4F6-F1
#
_cell.length_a   1.000
_cell.length_b   1.000
_cell.length_c   1.000
_cell.angle_alpha   90.00
_cell.angle_beta   90.00
_cell.angle_gamma   90.00
#
_symmetry.space_group_name_H-M   'P 1'
#
loop_
_entity.id
_entity.type
_entity.pdbx_description
1 polymer ?
#
loop_
_entity_poly.entity_id
_entity_poly.type
_entity_poly.pdbx_seq_one_letter_code
_entity_poly.pdbx_strand_id
1 'polypeptide(L)' 'TREEYMNTLNGFKAKNNFFERNATSWLPLNNVDIPEQMDWRDDGLVTAVKDQGSCGSCRSFSTTGSLEG' A
#
# COMPACT_ATOMS: atom_id res chain seq x y z
N THR A 1 -21.40 12.13 -5.05
CA THR A 1 -22.14 10.86 -5.28
C THR A 1 -21.20 9.66 -5.19
N ARG A 2 -21.70 8.40 -5.20
CA ARG A 2 -20.80 7.22 -5.27
C ARG A 2 -19.85 7.29 -6.47
N GLU A 3 -20.36 7.75 -7.60
CA GLU A 3 -19.58 7.93 -8.83
C GLU A 3 -18.46 8.95 -8.66
N GLU A 4 -18.78 10.14 -8.13
CA GLU A 4 -17.79 11.18 -7.82
C GLU A 4 -16.68 10.66 -6.90
N TYR A 5 -17.03 9.93 -5.84
CA TYR A 5 -16.07 9.33 -4.91
C TYR A 5 -15.13 8.35 -5.63
N MET A 6 -15.69 7.44 -6.42
CA MET A 6 -14.90 6.46 -7.19
C MET A 6 -13.97 7.15 -8.19
N ASN A 7 -14.44 8.22 -8.85
CA ASN A 7 -13.67 8.92 -9.87
C ASN A 7 -12.57 9.83 -9.30
N THR A 8 -12.73 10.31 -8.06
CA THR A 8 -11.79 11.29 -7.45
C THR A 8 -10.82 10.67 -6.45
N LEU A 9 -11.25 9.64 -5.71
CA LEU A 9 -10.48 9.08 -4.60
C LEU A 9 -9.94 7.67 -4.86
N ASN A 10 -10.46 6.94 -5.85
CA ASN A 10 -10.02 5.56 -6.16
C ASN A 10 -9.22 5.48 -7.48
N GLY A 11 -8.00 6.03 -7.46
CA GLY A 11 -7.17 6.22 -8.66
C GLY A 11 -6.35 5.00 -9.14
N PHE A 12 -6.40 3.85 -8.45
CA PHE A 12 -5.60 2.69 -8.84
C PHE A 12 -6.08 2.09 -10.17
N LYS A 13 -5.16 1.99 -11.14
CA LYS A 13 -5.42 1.40 -12.46
C LYS A 13 -4.50 0.19 -12.66
N ALA A 14 -5.06 -1.00 -12.46
CA ALA A 14 -4.36 -2.25 -12.74
C ALA A 14 -4.04 -2.35 -14.24
N LYS A 15 -2.81 -2.76 -14.58
CA LYS A 15 -2.47 -3.16 -15.95
C LYS A 15 -2.79 -4.65 -16.12
N ASN A 16 -3.24 -5.06 -17.30
CA ASN A 16 -3.59 -6.47 -17.57
C ASN A 16 -2.42 -7.43 -17.31
N ASN A 17 -1.18 -6.96 -17.47
CA ASN A 17 0.04 -7.76 -17.28
C ASN A 17 0.74 -7.42 -15.95
N PHE A 18 0.00 -6.96 -14.93
CA PHE A 18 0.60 -6.56 -13.64
C PHE A 18 1.37 -7.72 -12.98
N PHE A 19 0.88 -8.95 -13.14
CA PHE A 19 1.47 -10.18 -12.62
C PHE A 19 2.55 -10.80 -13.52
N GLU A 20 2.76 -10.29 -14.75
CA GLU A 20 3.79 -10.80 -15.67
C GLU A 20 5.16 -10.13 -15.47
N ARG A 21 5.29 -9.22 -14.51
CA ARG A 21 6.60 -8.65 -14.17
C ARG A 21 7.39 -9.73 -13.42
N ASN A 22 8.63 -9.96 -13.83
CA ASN A 22 9.61 -10.80 -13.12
C ASN A 22 9.93 -10.20 -11.73
N ALA A 23 8.97 -10.29 -10.81
CA ALA A 23 9.07 -9.84 -9.43
C ALA A 23 8.81 -11.05 -8.52
N THR A 24 9.66 -11.21 -7.51
CA THR A 24 9.43 -12.18 -6.44
C THR A 24 8.20 -11.76 -5.64
N SER A 25 7.09 -12.48 -5.85
CA SER A 25 5.80 -12.19 -5.21
C SER A 25 5.73 -12.69 -3.76
N TRP A 26 6.50 -13.72 -3.42
CA TRP A 26 6.54 -14.33 -2.10
C TRP A 26 7.92 -14.91 -1.84
N LEU A 27 8.44 -14.73 -0.62
CA LEU A 27 9.69 -15.34 -0.16
C LEU A 27 9.36 -16.31 0.97
N PRO A 28 9.87 -17.56 0.94
CA PRO A 28 9.69 -18.49 2.04
C PRO A 28 10.41 -17.97 3.29
N LEU A 29 9.69 -17.97 4.41
CA LEU A 29 10.26 -17.71 5.72
C LEU A 29 10.84 -19.02 6.26
N ASN A 30 12.10 -18.98 6.70
CA ASN A 30 12.76 -20.11 7.34
C ASN A 30 13.06 -19.75 8.80
N ASN A 31 12.57 -20.55 9.75
CA ASN A 31 12.84 -20.40 11.20
C ASN A 31 12.54 -19.01 11.77
N VAL A 32 11.40 -18.41 11.40
CA VAL A 32 10.96 -17.11 11.94
C VAL A 32 9.75 -17.32 12.84
N ASP A 33 9.84 -16.86 14.09
CA ASP A 33 8.71 -16.74 14.99
C ASP A 33 7.98 -15.43 14.70
N ILE A 34 6.74 -15.52 14.21
CA ILE A 34 5.90 -14.37 13.88
C ILE A 34 4.88 -14.20 15.01
N PRO A 35 4.71 -13.00 15.58
CA PRO A 35 3.70 -12.78 16.61
C PRO A 35 2.29 -12.96 16.06
N GLU A 36 1.35 -13.31 16.93
CA GLU A 36 -0.07 -13.46 16.57
C GLU A 36 -0.70 -12.14 16.10
N GLN A 37 -0.21 -11.00 16.62
CA GLN A 37 -0.65 -9.65 16.27
C GLN A 37 0.57 -8.73 16.17
N MET A 38 0.53 -7.81 15.21
CA MET A 38 1.58 -6.81 14.98
C MET A 38 0.92 -5.50 14.53
N ASP A 39 1.32 -4.39 15.13
CA ASP A 39 0.95 -3.04 14.71
C ASP A 39 2.19 -2.13 14.70
N TRP A 40 2.67 -1.80 13.50
CA TRP A 40 3.87 -0.98 13.32
C TRP A 40 3.74 0.46 13.88
N ARG A 41 2.52 0.90 14.19
CA ARG A 41 2.28 2.20 14.85
C ARG A 41 2.82 2.21 16.27
N ASP A 42 2.78 1.07 16.95
CA ASP A 42 3.26 0.94 18.33
C ASP A 42 4.78 1.17 18.43
N ASP A 43 5.50 0.87 17.34
CA ASP A 43 6.95 1.07 17.20
C ASP A 43 7.32 2.44 16.59
N GLY A 44 6.34 3.28 16.26
CA GLY A 44 6.59 4.58 15.62
C GLY A 44 7.06 4.51 14.16
N LEU A 45 6.90 3.35 13.50
CA LEU A 45 7.29 3.10 12.11
C LEU A 45 6.19 3.46 11.10
N VAL A 46 5.21 4.27 11.51
CA VAL A 46 4.12 4.73 10.66
C VAL A 46 4.01 6.23 10.76
N THR A 47 4.13 6.91 9.61
CA THR A 47 3.96 8.36 9.53
C THR A 47 2.49 8.76 9.75
N ALA A 48 2.25 10.03 10.07
CA ALA A 48 0.89 10.55 10.20
C ALA A 48 0.07 10.34 8.92
N VAL A 49 -1.24 10.14 9.07
CA VAL A 49 -2.16 10.00 7.93
C VAL A 49 -2.11 11.24 7.05
N LYS A 50 -1.95 11.05 5.74
CA LYS A 50 -1.89 12.12 4.73
C LYS A 50 -3.14 12.12 3.85
N ASP A 51 -3.41 13.24 3.18
CA ASP A 51 -4.53 13.41 2.23
C ASP A 51 -4.02 13.42 0.77
N GLN A 52 -4.55 12.50 -0.05
CA GLN A 52 -4.22 12.39 -1.48
C GLN A 52 -4.91 13.44 -2.37
N GLY A 53 -5.97 14.08 -1.86
CA GLY A 53 -6.86 14.94 -2.62
C GLY A 53 -7.51 14.24 -3.83
N SER A 54 -7.98 15.03 -4.79
CA SER A 54 -8.69 14.56 -5.99
C SER A 54 -7.75 14.15 -7.15
N CYS A 55 -6.48 13.83 -6.86
CA CYS A 55 -5.47 13.56 -7.88
C CYS A 55 -5.46 12.10 -8.36
N GLY A 56 -6.02 11.17 -7.59
CA GLY A 56 -5.87 9.73 -7.85
C GLY A 56 -4.44 9.21 -7.56
N SER A 57 -3.72 9.87 -6.66
CA SER A 57 -2.30 9.63 -6.33
C SER A 57 -2.08 8.51 -5.29
N CYS A 58 -3.10 7.73 -4.95
CA CYS A 58 -3.06 6.70 -3.90
C CYS A 58 -1.88 5.71 -4.04
N ARG A 59 -1.48 5.37 -5.28
CA ARG A 59 -0.31 4.51 -5.54
C ARG A 59 1.00 5.15 -5.08
N SER A 60 1.15 6.46 -5.24
CA SER A 60 2.33 7.20 -4.79
C SER A 60 2.41 7.20 -3.27
N PHE A 61 1.29 7.50 -2.59
CA PHE A 61 1.21 7.50 -1.13
C PHE A 61 1.45 6.11 -0.54
N SER A 62 0.91 5.06 -1.16
CA SER A 62 1.19 3.68 -0.76
C SER A 62 2.68 3.35 -0.92
N THR A 63 3.32 3.79 -2.01
CA THR A 63 4.76 3.56 -2.24
C THR A 63 5.61 4.31 -1.22
N THR A 64 5.31 5.59 -0.94
CA THR A 64 6.07 6.37 0.04
C THR A 64 5.85 5.85 1.46
N GLY A 65 4.62 5.46 1.83
CA GLY A 65 4.34 4.93 3.16
C GLY A 65 5.15 3.65 3.46
N SER A 66 5.28 2.75 2.48
CA SER A 66 6.13 1.56 2.61
C SER A 66 7.64 1.84 2.59
N LEU A 67 8.07 3.03 2.16
CA LEU A 67 9.48 3.46 2.20
C LEU A 67 9.82 4.27 3.46
N GLU A 68 8.82 4.92 4.06
CA GLU A 68 8.98 5.77 5.24
C GLU A 68 8.96 4.99 6.55
N GLY A 69 8.24 3.87 6.60
CA GLY A 69 8.24 2.93 7.73
C GLY A 69 9.43 1.99 7.71
#